data_AF-A0AAV2BSL4-F1
#
_entry.id   AF-A0AAV2BSL4-F1
#
_cell.length_a   1.000
_cell.length_b   1.000
_cell.length_c   1.000
_cell.angle_alpha   90.00
_cell.angle_beta   90.00
_cell.angle_gamma   90.00
#
_symmetry.space_group_name_H-M   'P 1'
#
loop_
_entity.id
_entity.type
_entity.pdbx_description
1 polymer ?
#
loop_
_entity_poly.entity_id
_entity_poly.type
_entity_poly.pdbx_seq_one_letter_code
_entity_poly.pdbx_strand_id
1 'polypeptide(L)'
;MKVFIVVFLVAVAVAAVSSNDCPPNKEFGPFDDCPDSCYSLDHPVRPCTLRINWGCKCKDGYVLKEDKVYSSDCIRPEECPKSV
;
A
#
# COMPACT_ATOMS: atom_id res chain seq x y z
N MET A 1 10.34 -41.31 -11.16
CA MET A 1 10.39 -40.26 -12.22
C MET A 1 9.09 -39.47 -12.29
N LYS A 2 7.92 -40.11 -12.47
CA LYS A 2 6.61 -39.42 -12.54
C LYS A 2 6.21 -38.70 -11.23
N VAL A 3 6.50 -39.32 -10.08
CA VAL A 3 6.18 -38.78 -8.74
C VAL A 3 6.93 -37.45 -8.48
N PHE A 4 8.21 -37.36 -8.86
CA PHE A 4 9.00 -36.14 -8.72
C PHE A 4 8.45 -34.99 -9.57
N ILE A 5 7.94 -35.28 -10.77
CA ILE A 5 7.32 -34.27 -11.65
C ILE A 5 6.02 -33.75 -11.02
N VAL A 6 5.19 -34.64 -10.46
CA VAL A 6 3.94 -34.25 -9.79
C VAL A 6 4.24 -33.41 -8.54
N VAL A 7 5.24 -33.79 -7.75
CA VAL A 7 5.67 -33.02 -6.57
C VAL A 7 6.21 -31.64 -6.96
N PHE A 8 6.99 -31.53 -8.05
CA PHE A 8 7.47 -30.25 -8.56
C PHE A 8 6.32 -29.36 -9.06
N LEU A 9 5.34 -29.91 -9.78
CA LEU A 9 4.19 -29.14 -10.28
C LEU A 9 3.30 -28.64 -9.13
N VAL A 10 3.10 -29.46 -8.10
CA VAL A 10 2.36 -29.04 -6.90
C VAL A 10 3.12 -27.94 -6.15
N ALA A 11 4.44 -28.04 -6.01
CA ALA A 11 5.27 -27.03 -5.35
C ALA A 11 5.22 -25.67 -6.08
N VAL A 12 5.22 -25.66 -7.42
CA VAL A 12 5.08 -24.43 -8.22
C VAL A 12 3.70 -23.81 -8.06
N ALA A 13 2.64 -24.62 -7.94
CA ALA A 13 1.28 -24.11 -7.75
C ALA A 13 1.09 -23.37 -6.40
N VAL A 14 1.80 -23.77 -5.34
CA VAL A 14 1.70 -23.10 -4.02
C VAL A 14 2.36 -21.72 -4.01
N ALA A 15 3.34 -21.47 -4.88
CA ALA A 15 4.04 -20.18 -4.95
C ALA A 15 3.25 -19.08 -5.67
N ALA A 16 2.11 -19.41 -6.29
CA ALA A 16 1.30 -18.49 -7.09
C ALA A 16 0.02 -18.01 -6.38
N VAL A 17 -0.09 -18.17 -5.06
CA VAL A 17 -1.19 -17.56 -4.29
C VAL A 17 -0.84 -16.09 -4.04
N SER A 18 -1.07 -15.26 -5.06
CA SER A 18 -1.21 -13.81 -4.90
C SER A 18 -2.51 -13.57 -4.15
N SER A 19 -2.48 -13.64 -2.82
CA SER A 19 -3.61 -13.22 -2.00
C SER A 19 -3.92 -11.76 -2.33
N ASN A 20 -5.18 -11.48 -2.62
CA ASN A 20 -5.73 -10.14 -2.86
C ASN A 20 -5.71 -9.25 -1.60
N ASP A 21 -4.74 -9.47 -0.70
CA ASP A 21 -4.65 -8.80 0.57
C ASP A 21 -3.73 -7.59 0.44
N CYS A 22 -4.25 -6.43 0.78
CA CYS A 22 -3.44 -5.24 0.85
C CYS A 22 -2.31 -5.41 1.90
N PRO A 23 -1.16 -4.74 1.71
CA PRO A 23 -0.09 -4.73 2.70
C PRO A 23 -0.57 -4.28 4.10
N PRO A 24 0.21 -4.52 5.16
CA PRO A 24 -0.11 -4.05 6.51
C PRO A 24 -0.49 -2.56 6.52
N ASN A 25 -1.48 -2.22 7.36
CA ASN A 25 -2.06 -0.86 7.48
C ASN A 25 -2.68 -0.29 6.20
N LYS A 26 -2.88 -1.12 5.17
CA LYS A 26 -3.65 -0.77 3.97
C LYS A 26 -4.95 -1.59 3.90
N GLU A 27 -5.90 -1.06 3.15
CA GLU A 27 -7.16 -1.70 2.81
C GLU A 27 -7.56 -1.39 1.38
N PHE A 28 -8.29 -2.31 0.74
CA PHE A 28 -8.75 -2.11 -0.63
C PHE A 28 -9.94 -1.17 -0.65
N GLY A 29 -9.86 -0.09 -1.44
CA GLY A 29 -10.94 0.88 -1.53
C GLY A 29 -10.67 2.03 -2.52
N PRO A 30 -11.62 2.97 -2.61
CA PRO A 30 -11.43 4.20 -3.37
C PRO A 30 -10.45 5.14 -2.65
N PHE A 31 -9.58 5.81 -3.40
CA PHE A 31 -8.66 6.83 -2.87
C PHE A 31 -8.51 8.00 -3.85
N ASP A 32 -8.17 9.18 -3.35
CA ASP A 32 -7.96 10.38 -4.16
C ASP A 32 -6.53 10.47 -4.72
N ASP A 33 -6.26 11.43 -5.60
CA ASP A 33 -4.90 11.62 -6.14
C ASP A 33 -3.87 12.19 -5.13
N CYS A 34 -4.33 12.60 -3.94
CA CYS A 34 -3.54 13.30 -2.94
C CYS A 34 -3.74 12.71 -1.53
N PRO A 35 -3.38 11.43 -1.34
CA PRO A 35 -3.49 10.81 -0.03
C PRO A 35 -2.69 11.59 1.01
N ASP A 36 -3.14 11.48 2.26
CA ASP A 36 -2.38 11.99 3.39
C ASP A 36 -1.03 11.26 3.49
N SER A 37 0.00 12.04 3.74
CA SER A 37 1.38 11.60 3.87
C SER A 37 2.06 12.37 4.99
N CYS A 38 3.21 11.90 5.48
CA CYS A 38 3.97 12.67 6.46
C CYS A 38 4.30 14.09 5.96
N TYR A 39 4.54 14.26 4.65
CA TYR A 39 4.74 15.57 4.05
C TYR A 39 3.47 16.44 4.04
N SER A 40 2.30 15.85 3.82
CA SER A 40 1.02 16.57 3.75
C SER A 40 0.59 17.18 5.07
N LEU A 41 0.96 16.54 6.19
CA LEU A 41 0.68 17.03 7.53
C LEU A 41 1.34 18.39 7.80
N ASP A 42 2.55 18.60 7.26
CA ASP A 42 3.28 19.87 7.35
C ASP A 42 2.94 20.84 6.19
N HIS A 43 2.40 20.33 5.07
CA HIS A 43 2.12 21.09 3.85
C HIS A 43 0.68 20.84 3.35
N PRO A 44 -0.34 21.43 4.01
CA PRO A 44 -1.73 21.11 3.75
C PRO A 44 -2.26 21.60 2.40
N VAL A 45 -1.63 22.62 1.80
CA VAL A 45 -2.07 23.18 0.52
C VAL A 45 -1.32 22.50 -0.62
N ARG A 46 -2.01 21.64 -1.38
CA ARG A 46 -1.44 20.92 -2.53
C ARG A 46 -2.41 20.90 -3.71
N PRO A 47 -1.93 21.08 -4.95
CA PRO A 47 -2.77 20.96 -6.13
C PRO A 47 -3.14 19.50 -6.38
N CYS A 48 -4.43 19.19 -6.35
CA CYS A 48 -4.97 17.84 -6.53
C CYS A 48 -5.96 17.82 -7.69
N THR A 49 -5.89 16.79 -8.53
CA THR A 49 -6.71 16.66 -9.76
C THR A 49 -8.13 16.15 -9.51
N LEU A 50 -8.50 15.90 -8.24
CA LEU A 50 -9.82 15.39 -7.81
C LEU A 50 -10.24 14.08 -8.49
N ARG A 51 -9.31 13.30 -9.05
CA ARG A 51 -9.61 11.97 -9.58
C ARG A 51 -9.70 10.99 -8.42
N ILE A 52 -10.64 10.07 -8.55
CA ILE A 52 -10.78 8.92 -7.67
C ILE A 52 -10.18 7.70 -8.38
N ASN A 53 -9.25 7.04 -7.70
CA ASN A 53 -8.62 5.79 -8.11
C ASN A 53 -9.11 4.64 -7.21
N TRP A 54 -8.76 3.40 -7.57
CA TRP A 54 -9.12 2.19 -6.81
C TRP A 54 -7.91 1.31 -6.55
N GLY A 55 -7.74 0.82 -5.32
CA GLY A 55 -6.60 -0.01 -4.94
C GLY A 55 -6.35 -0.02 -3.43
N CYS A 56 -5.14 -0.39 -3.03
CA CYS A 56 -4.76 -0.40 -1.62
C CYS A 56 -4.44 1.02 -1.12
N LYS A 57 -5.33 1.56 -0.29
CA LYS A 57 -5.15 2.84 0.41
C LYS A 57 -4.72 2.62 1.86
N CYS A 58 -4.15 3.64 2.50
CA CYS A 58 -3.95 3.58 3.95
C CYS A 58 -5.31 3.47 4.66
N LYS A 59 -5.34 2.65 5.72
CA LYS A 59 -6.50 2.60 6.64
C LYS A 59 -6.69 3.95 7.30
N ASP A 60 -7.90 4.22 7.75
CA ASP A 60 -8.21 5.44 8.48
C ASP A 60 -7.29 5.57 9.72
N GLY A 61 -6.75 6.78 9.93
CA GLY A 61 -5.75 7.05 10.98
C GLY A 61 -4.30 6.72 10.61
N TYR A 62 -4.04 6.27 9.37
CA TYR A 62 -2.68 6.07 8.84
C TYR A 62 -2.42 6.97 7.63
N VAL A 63 -1.15 7.35 7.47
CA VAL A 63 -0.67 8.21 6.38
C VAL A 63 0.48 7.54 5.64
N LEU A 64 0.68 7.89 4.37
CA LEU A 64 1.86 7.44 3.62
C LEU A 64 3.14 7.99 4.25
N LYS A 65 4.12 7.11 4.45
CA LYS A 65 5.44 7.52 4.91
C LYS A 65 6.14 8.45 3.91
N GLU A 66 6.01 8.16 2.61
CA GLU A 66 6.60 8.94 1.52
C GLU A 66 5.51 9.63 0.69
N ASP A 67 5.73 10.91 0.36
CA ASP A 67 4.73 11.69 -0.36
C ASP A 67 4.48 11.14 -1.78
N LYS A 68 3.21 10.92 -2.12
CA LYS A 68 2.76 10.41 -3.43
C LYS A 68 3.31 9.04 -3.84
N VAL A 69 3.96 8.32 -2.93
CA VAL A 69 4.43 6.95 -3.16
C VAL A 69 3.43 5.98 -2.53
N TYR A 70 2.43 5.56 -3.30
CA TYR A 70 1.34 4.67 -2.83
C TYR A 70 1.83 3.28 -2.38
N SER A 71 3.00 2.85 -2.86
CA SER A 71 3.68 1.63 -2.42
C SER A 71 4.42 1.77 -1.09
N SER A 72 4.59 2.99 -0.57
CA SER A 72 5.24 3.21 0.73
C SER A 72 4.39 2.71 1.88
N ASP A 73 5.04 2.45 3.01
CA ASP A 73 4.38 2.01 4.24
C ASP A 73 3.35 3.05 4.71
N CYS A 74 2.26 2.55 5.28
CA CYS A 74 1.28 3.38 6.00
C CYS A 74 1.60 3.32 7.49
N ILE A 75 1.92 4.49 8.06
CA ILE A 75 2.31 4.65 9.46
C ILE A 75 1.34 5.60 10.17
N ARG A 76 1.36 5.60 11.50
CA ARG A 76 0.56 6.58 12.24
C ARG A 76 1.19 7.98 12.12
N PRO A 77 0.40 9.07 12.09
CA PRO A 77 0.92 10.44 12.02
C PRO A 77 2.01 10.75 13.06
N GLU A 78 1.92 10.20 14.27
CA GLU A 78 2.88 10.44 15.35
C GLU A 78 4.24 9.76 15.10
N GLU A 79 4.30 8.80 14.17
CA GLU A 79 5.50 8.06 13.77
C GLU A 79 6.23 8.73 12.59
N CYS A 80 5.68 9.82 12.04
CA CYS A 80 6.31 10.53 10.95
C CYS A 80 7.70 11.06 11.34
N PRO A 81 8.71 10.90 10.47
CA PRO A 81 10.04 11.45 10.72
C PRO A 81 9.92 12.97 10.85
N LYS A 82 10.38 13.51 11.98
CA LYS A 82 10.43 14.96 12.17
C LYS A 82 11.41 15.53 11.14
N SER A 83 10.93 16.50 10.38
CA SER A 83 11.73 17.36 9.52
C SER A 83 12.95 17.85 10.31
N VAL A 84 14.15 17.37 9.94
CA VAL A 84 15.44 17.87 10.47
C VAL A 84 15.82 19.12 9.70
#